data_AF-A0A670XZ98-F1
#
_entry.id   AF-A0A670XZ98-F1
#
_cell.length_a   1.000
_cell.length_b   1.000
_cell.length_c   1.000
_cell.angle_alpha   90.00
_cell.angle_beta   90.00
_cell.angle_gamma   90.00
#
_symmetry.space_group_name_H-M   'P 1'
#
loop_
_entity.id
_entity.type
_entity.pdbx_description
1 polymer ?
#
loop_
_entity_poly.entity_id
_entity_poly.type
_entity_poly.pdbx_seq_one_letter_code
_entity_poly.pdbx_strand_id
1 'polypeptide(L)'
;MKDTVSLVGTYYSGKSVLVTGATGFMGKVLVEKLLRSCHDVKSIYICVRPKGEHSIQTRVQNLLKCKVFDRVREEWPNFHEKIKPISAEFTKPNLAISSEDMEELLSEVNVIFHCAATVRFDEPLNRDALLLNVMGTQQLLGLARQMKNLEALIHVSTAYSNCNRKNIEEVFYPVPVEPKKLLDLVGWMDGSLIEAITPNLIGDWPNTYTFSKALTEYLIQQEKGDLNVAIVRPSIVGASWQEPFPGWVDNFNNINGFLVAAKGVIRTVKCYPTNVADFIPVDLAVNLTITIETHVRSSFTQNPLEKPFRIPEVTLTSSHLVHQYRMFVYHTTPAFLYDLYLRLIGKKPQAMKLLTRIEKAMRLLEYFINHTWEWSSGHTNMLMKELNPKDKNLFSFDIRQVIWSEYLNNYCLGIKKYLLNEDLDGIPAARQYIRKLKTINCALKATLLVIIWLVFIARSQMAHKFLSYIRASSTLRP
;
A
#
# COMPACT_ATOMS: atom_id res chain seq x y z
N MET A 1 -6.87 -4.47 -38.48
CA MET A 1 -5.84 -5.44 -38.01
C MET A 1 -5.10 -4.94 -36.76
N LYS A 2 -4.63 -3.68 -36.69
CA LYS A 2 -3.94 -3.19 -35.47
C LYS A 2 -4.80 -3.21 -34.19
N ASP A 3 -6.12 -3.16 -34.31
CA ASP A 3 -7.05 -3.06 -33.17
C ASP A 3 -7.46 -4.40 -32.56
N THR A 4 -7.12 -5.53 -33.19
CA THR A 4 -7.50 -6.89 -32.76
C THR A 4 -6.36 -7.68 -32.11
N VAL A 5 -5.13 -7.16 -32.14
CA VAL A 5 -3.94 -7.77 -31.53
C VAL A 5 -3.46 -6.88 -30.38
N SER A 6 -3.00 -7.48 -29.28
CA SER A 6 -2.44 -6.74 -28.14
C SER A 6 -0.99 -6.42 -28.44
N LEU A 7 -0.62 -5.15 -28.55
CA LEU A 7 0.77 -4.76 -28.80
C LEU A 7 1.63 -5.03 -27.57
N VAL A 8 1.04 -4.86 -26.37
CA VAL A 8 1.67 -5.23 -25.09
C VAL A 8 1.90 -6.74 -25.03
N GLY A 9 0.89 -7.57 -25.33
CA GLY A 9 1.04 -9.03 -25.34
C GLY A 9 2.06 -9.50 -26.38
N THR A 10 2.04 -8.94 -27.60
CA THR A 10 3.02 -9.23 -28.65
C THR A 10 4.43 -8.78 -28.27
N TYR A 11 4.59 -7.67 -27.56
CA TYR A 11 5.90 -7.21 -27.10
C TYR A 11 6.59 -8.26 -26.20
N TYR A 12 5.85 -8.88 -25.27
CA TYR A 12 6.40 -9.87 -24.34
C TYR A 12 6.54 -11.28 -24.96
N SER A 13 6.06 -11.50 -26.19
CA SER A 13 6.15 -12.78 -26.89
C SER A 13 7.61 -13.21 -27.07
N GLY A 14 7.94 -14.43 -26.63
CA GLY A 14 9.29 -15.00 -26.70
C GLY A 14 10.31 -14.39 -25.74
N LYS A 15 9.95 -13.35 -24.96
CA LYS A 15 10.87 -12.68 -24.03
C LYS A 15 10.91 -13.35 -22.67
N SER A 16 12.03 -13.18 -21.95
CA SER A 16 12.12 -13.55 -20.55
C SER A 16 12.14 -12.33 -19.62
N VAL A 17 11.48 -12.45 -18.48
CA VAL A 17 11.23 -11.36 -17.55
C VAL A 17 11.76 -11.71 -16.16
N LEU A 18 12.49 -10.81 -15.51
CA LEU A 18 12.93 -10.94 -14.13
C LEU A 18 12.05 -10.10 -13.19
N VAL A 19 11.31 -10.74 -12.28
CA VAL A 19 10.45 -10.08 -11.30
C VAL A 19 11.05 -10.21 -9.90
N THR A 20 11.52 -9.08 -9.35
CA THR A 20 11.96 -9.02 -7.96
C THR A 20 10.78 -8.67 -7.05
N GLY A 21 10.67 -9.33 -5.89
CA GLY A 21 9.53 -9.12 -5.00
C GLY A 21 8.24 -9.84 -5.43
N ALA A 22 8.32 -10.80 -6.35
CA ALA A 22 7.20 -11.60 -6.87
C ALA A 22 6.34 -12.27 -5.78
N THR A 23 6.90 -12.57 -4.60
CA THR A 23 6.13 -13.13 -3.46
C THR A 23 5.31 -12.09 -2.67
N GLY A 24 5.47 -10.79 -2.96
CA GLY A 24 4.70 -9.70 -2.36
C GLY A 24 3.40 -9.41 -3.11
N PHE A 25 2.57 -8.52 -2.54
CA PHE A 25 1.21 -8.23 -3.03
C PHE A 25 1.16 -7.81 -4.51
N MET A 26 1.86 -6.73 -4.89
CA MET A 26 1.95 -6.29 -6.29
C MET A 26 2.64 -7.33 -7.18
N GLY A 27 3.69 -7.98 -6.68
CA GLY A 27 4.45 -8.98 -7.42
C GLY A 27 3.61 -10.19 -7.85
N LYS A 28 2.68 -10.64 -7.01
CA LYS A 28 1.73 -11.71 -7.35
C LYS A 28 0.82 -11.32 -8.50
N VAL A 29 0.22 -10.13 -8.44
CA VAL A 29 -0.69 -9.61 -9.48
C VAL A 29 0.07 -9.37 -10.78
N LEU A 30 1.30 -8.87 -10.72
CA LEU A 30 2.17 -8.71 -11.87
C LEU A 30 2.48 -10.05 -12.57
N VAL A 31 2.88 -11.08 -11.81
CA VAL A 31 3.17 -12.40 -12.38
C VAL A 31 1.89 -13.06 -12.94
N GLU A 32 0.75 -12.97 -12.23
CA GLU A 32 -0.57 -13.42 -12.73
C GLU A 32 -0.92 -12.75 -14.06
N LYS A 33 -0.81 -11.42 -14.10
CA LYS A 33 -1.22 -10.61 -15.24
C LYS A 33 -0.35 -10.89 -16.47
N LEU A 34 0.96 -11.05 -16.28
CA LEU A 34 1.89 -11.46 -17.33
C LEU A 34 1.55 -12.86 -17.87
N LEU A 35 1.34 -13.86 -17.00
CA LEU A 35 1.01 -15.22 -17.44
C LEU A 35 -0.32 -15.29 -18.22
N ARG A 36 -1.33 -14.51 -17.79
CA ARG A 36 -2.65 -14.49 -18.42
C ARG A 36 -2.71 -13.66 -19.70
N SER A 37 -2.15 -12.45 -19.68
CA SER A 37 -2.34 -11.45 -20.74
C SER A 37 -1.18 -11.41 -21.74
N CYS A 38 -0.01 -11.91 -21.34
CA CYS A 38 1.20 -12.01 -22.15
C CYS A 38 1.62 -13.49 -22.28
N HIS A 39 0.67 -14.36 -22.60
CA HIS A 39 0.84 -15.82 -22.51
C HIS A 39 2.06 -16.38 -23.28
N ASP A 40 2.49 -15.73 -24.37
CA ASP A 40 3.67 -16.14 -25.16
C ASP A 40 5.03 -15.78 -24.52
N VAL A 41 5.05 -15.26 -23.29
CA VAL A 41 6.28 -15.05 -22.51
C VAL A 41 7.07 -16.36 -22.37
N LYS A 42 8.39 -16.32 -22.66
CA LYS A 42 9.28 -17.49 -22.65
C LYS A 42 9.52 -17.98 -21.23
N SER A 43 9.85 -17.08 -20.31
CA SER A 43 10.13 -17.42 -18.91
C SER A 43 9.95 -16.19 -18.00
N ILE A 44 9.43 -16.42 -16.80
CA ILE A 44 9.33 -15.44 -15.72
C ILE A 44 10.25 -15.91 -14.58
N TYR A 45 11.43 -15.29 -14.52
CA TYR A 45 12.36 -15.47 -13.42
C TYR A 45 11.84 -14.73 -12.18
N ILE A 46 11.76 -15.39 -11.03
CA ILE A 46 11.28 -14.78 -9.79
C ILE A 46 12.34 -14.85 -8.69
N CYS A 47 12.77 -13.68 -8.18
CA CYS A 47 13.71 -13.63 -7.06
C CYS A 47 13.03 -14.05 -5.76
N VAL A 48 13.50 -15.12 -5.13
CA VAL A 48 13.01 -15.63 -3.86
C VAL A 48 14.15 -15.69 -2.84
N ARG A 49 14.12 -14.78 -1.86
CA ARG A 49 15.06 -14.83 -0.71
C ARG A 49 14.85 -16.12 0.08
N PRO A 50 15.90 -16.85 0.51
CA PRO A 50 15.79 -17.95 1.48
C PRO A 50 15.09 -17.51 2.79
N LYS A 51 14.43 -18.42 3.51
CA LYS A 51 13.85 -18.11 4.84
C LYS A 51 13.61 -19.34 5.70
N GLY A 52 14.42 -19.51 6.75
CA GLY A 52 14.33 -20.64 7.67
C GLY A 52 14.55 -21.97 6.94
N GLU A 53 13.84 -23.01 7.37
CA GLU A 53 13.95 -24.38 6.84
C GLU A 53 13.21 -24.62 5.51
N HIS A 54 12.43 -23.65 5.02
CA HIS A 54 11.65 -23.83 3.79
C HIS A 54 12.51 -23.60 2.54
N SER A 55 12.63 -24.64 1.72
CA SER A 55 13.25 -24.55 0.39
C SER A 55 12.54 -23.53 -0.51
N ILE A 56 13.29 -22.99 -1.47
CA ILE A 56 12.77 -22.05 -2.46
C ILE A 56 11.60 -22.69 -3.24
N GLN A 57 11.73 -23.95 -3.60
CA GLN A 57 10.73 -24.75 -4.31
C GLN A 57 9.42 -24.84 -3.50
N THR A 58 9.49 -25.13 -2.19
CA THR A 58 8.29 -25.14 -1.32
C THR A 58 7.62 -23.76 -1.26
N ARG A 59 8.42 -22.68 -1.18
CA ARG A 59 7.89 -21.31 -1.17
C ARG A 59 7.22 -20.93 -2.50
N VAL A 60 7.76 -21.37 -3.62
CA VAL A 60 7.20 -21.15 -4.95
C VAL A 60 5.92 -21.97 -5.12
N GLN A 61 5.91 -23.25 -4.77
CA GLN A 61 4.68 -24.06 -4.78
C GLN A 61 3.55 -23.42 -3.94
N ASN A 62 3.88 -22.87 -2.77
CA ASN A 62 2.90 -22.15 -1.94
C ASN A 62 2.46 -20.80 -2.54
N LEU A 63 3.33 -20.13 -3.31
CA LEU A 63 2.96 -18.97 -4.12
C LEU A 63 1.92 -19.35 -5.18
N LEU A 64 2.18 -20.41 -5.97
CA LEU A 64 1.31 -20.83 -7.09
C LEU A 64 -0.05 -21.42 -6.64
N LYS A 65 -0.13 -21.89 -5.39
CA LYS A 65 -1.38 -22.29 -4.72
C LYS A 65 -2.24 -21.12 -4.23
N CYS A 66 -1.74 -19.87 -4.28
CA CYS A 66 -2.53 -18.71 -3.87
C CYS A 66 -3.69 -18.47 -4.86
N LYS A 67 -4.85 -18.07 -4.33
CA LYS A 67 -6.08 -17.86 -5.14
C LYS A 67 -5.94 -16.87 -6.30
N VAL A 68 -4.96 -15.99 -6.23
CA VAL A 68 -4.58 -15.05 -7.31
C VAL A 68 -4.31 -15.80 -8.63
N PHE A 69 -3.76 -17.02 -8.57
CA PHE A 69 -3.42 -17.84 -9.74
C PHE A 69 -4.52 -18.83 -10.13
N ASP A 70 -5.68 -18.85 -9.48
CA ASP A 70 -6.73 -19.85 -9.77
C ASP A 70 -7.19 -19.76 -11.23
N ARG A 71 -7.47 -18.54 -11.71
CA ARG A 71 -7.84 -18.27 -13.10
C ARG A 71 -6.76 -18.70 -14.10
N VAL A 72 -5.48 -18.39 -13.83
CA VAL A 72 -4.36 -18.82 -14.69
C VAL A 72 -4.21 -20.35 -14.69
N ARG A 73 -4.48 -21.01 -13.56
CA ARG A 73 -4.44 -22.48 -13.45
C ARG A 73 -5.57 -23.16 -14.22
N GLU A 74 -6.73 -22.52 -14.31
CA GLU A 74 -7.88 -22.97 -15.10
C GLU A 74 -7.67 -22.73 -16.60
N GLU A 75 -7.22 -21.54 -17.00
CA GLU A 75 -6.97 -21.19 -18.41
C GLU A 75 -5.70 -21.87 -18.97
N TRP A 76 -4.66 -22.08 -18.14
CA TRP A 76 -3.33 -22.56 -18.56
C TRP A 76 -2.70 -23.50 -17.52
N PRO A 77 -3.09 -24.79 -17.43
CA PRO A 77 -2.61 -25.71 -16.38
C PRO A 77 -1.07 -25.80 -16.22
N ASN A 78 -0.33 -25.72 -17.34
CA ASN A 78 1.13 -25.82 -17.38
C ASN A 78 1.87 -24.48 -17.12
N PHE A 79 1.17 -23.41 -16.71
CA PHE A 79 1.77 -22.08 -16.48
C PHE A 79 3.00 -22.08 -15.56
N HIS A 80 3.08 -23.05 -14.65
CA HIS A 80 4.16 -23.23 -13.70
C HIS A 80 5.52 -23.55 -14.36
N GLU A 81 5.52 -24.17 -15.55
CA GLU A 81 6.74 -24.45 -16.34
C GLU A 81 7.45 -23.16 -16.78
N LYS A 82 6.72 -22.05 -16.92
CA LYS A 82 7.28 -20.74 -17.28
C LYS A 82 7.90 -20.01 -16.09
N ILE A 83 7.75 -20.51 -14.85
CA ILE A 83 8.19 -19.80 -13.63
C ILE A 83 9.51 -20.40 -13.15
N LYS A 84 10.59 -19.64 -13.29
CA LYS A 84 11.95 -20.05 -12.88
C LYS A 84 12.35 -19.34 -11.58
N PRO A 85 12.45 -20.04 -10.44
CA PRO A 85 12.75 -19.40 -9.18
C PRO A 85 14.26 -19.24 -8.97
N ILE A 86 14.70 -18.01 -8.76
CA ILE A 86 16.11 -17.66 -8.51
C ILE A 86 16.32 -17.39 -7.02
N SER A 87 17.37 -17.98 -6.44
CA SER A 87 17.80 -17.65 -5.08
C SER A 87 18.45 -16.26 -5.08
N ALA A 88 17.91 -15.31 -4.31
CA ALA A 88 18.50 -13.97 -4.24
C ALA A 88 18.31 -13.29 -2.87
N GLU A 89 19.40 -12.76 -2.32
CA GLU A 89 19.44 -11.93 -1.12
C GLU A 89 20.08 -10.56 -1.43
N PHE A 90 19.24 -9.54 -1.57
CA PHE A 90 19.61 -8.19 -2.04
C PHE A 90 20.57 -7.43 -1.10
N THR A 91 20.74 -7.92 0.13
CA THR A 91 21.67 -7.40 1.15
C THR A 91 23.06 -8.05 1.11
N LYS A 92 23.29 -9.03 0.22
CA LYS A 92 24.57 -9.74 0.06
C LYS A 92 25.26 -9.35 -1.26
N PRO A 93 26.60 -9.44 -1.36
CA PRO A 93 27.32 -9.23 -2.61
C PRO A 93 26.79 -10.12 -3.74
N ASN A 94 26.78 -9.59 -4.96
CA ASN A 94 26.26 -10.24 -6.17
C ASN A 94 24.82 -10.78 -5.99
N LEU A 95 24.03 -10.12 -5.12
CA LEU A 95 22.69 -10.54 -4.72
C LEU A 95 22.61 -11.99 -4.16
N ALA A 96 23.73 -12.63 -3.79
CA ALA A 96 23.82 -14.06 -3.45
C ALA A 96 23.13 -15.02 -4.44
N ILE A 97 23.15 -14.68 -5.73
CA ILE A 97 22.72 -15.55 -6.84
C ILE A 97 23.86 -16.54 -7.16
N SER A 98 23.55 -17.79 -7.54
CA SER A 98 24.59 -18.76 -7.93
C SER A 98 25.20 -18.42 -9.29
N SER A 99 26.37 -18.96 -9.60
CA SER A 99 27.04 -18.69 -10.89
C SER A 99 26.19 -19.12 -12.08
N GLU A 100 25.50 -20.26 -11.96
CA GLU A 100 24.64 -20.83 -13.00
C GLU A 100 23.39 -19.97 -13.22
N ASP A 101 22.68 -19.62 -12.15
CA ASP A 101 21.53 -18.69 -12.19
C ASP A 101 21.97 -17.32 -12.76
N MET A 102 23.19 -16.87 -12.44
CA MET A 102 23.72 -15.59 -12.94
C MET A 102 23.95 -15.63 -14.46
N GLU A 103 24.60 -16.66 -14.98
CA GLU A 103 24.83 -16.82 -16.42
C GLU A 103 23.53 -16.94 -17.22
N GLU A 104 22.53 -17.65 -16.68
CA GLU A 104 21.19 -17.71 -17.28
C GLU A 104 20.53 -16.32 -17.29
N LEU A 105 20.52 -15.59 -16.17
CA LEU A 105 19.94 -14.24 -16.12
C LEU A 105 20.64 -13.25 -17.07
N LEU A 106 21.96 -13.29 -17.17
CA LEU A 106 22.76 -12.43 -18.04
C LEU A 106 22.52 -12.68 -19.54
N SER A 107 22.11 -13.90 -19.91
CA SER A 107 21.87 -14.30 -21.29
C SER A 107 20.39 -14.23 -21.70
N GLU A 108 19.45 -14.50 -20.79
CA GLU A 108 18.04 -14.70 -21.13
C GLU A 108 17.09 -13.54 -20.81
N VAL A 109 17.42 -12.63 -19.89
CA VAL A 109 16.49 -11.59 -19.43
C VAL A 109 16.40 -10.42 -20.41
N ASN A 110 15.18 -10.08 -20.81
CA ASN A 110 14.85 -8.91 -21.62
C ASN A 110 14.26 -7.75 -20.82
N VAL A 111 13.53 -8.03 -19.74
CA VAL A 111 12.84 -7.00 -18.94
C VAL A 111 12.99 -7.29 -17.45
N ILE A 112 13.35 -6.29 -16.66
CA ILE A 112 13.38 -6.37 -15.19
C ILE A 112 12.20 -5.58 -14.59
N PHE A 113 11.39 -6.22 -13.77
CA PHE A 113 10.45 -5.55 -12.87
C PHE A 113 10.99 -5.58 -11.43
N HIS A 114 11.50 -4.44 -10.97
CA HIS A 114 12.02 -4.29 -9.63
C HIS A 114 10.92 -3.83 -8.66
N CYS A 115 10.18 -4.79 -8.10
CA CYS A 115 9.13 -4.55 -7.09
C CYS A 115 9.56 -4.87 -5.65
N ALA A 116 10.75 -5.46 -5.43
CA ALA A 116 11.24 -5.72 -4.08
C ALA A 116 11.54 -4.42 -3.31
N ALA A 117 10.84 -4.22 -2.19
CA ALA A 117 11.12 -3.18 -1.21
C ALA A 117 10.65 -3.61 0.18
N THR A 118 11.34 -3.13 1.23
CA THR A 118 10.84 -3.22 2.61
C THR A 118 9.78 -2.14 2.81
N VAL A 119 8.51 -2.54 2.81
CA VAL A 119 7.32 -1.68 3.06
C VAL A 119 6.94 -1.63 4.54
N ARG A 120 7.94 -1.57 5.44
CA ARG A 120 7.73 -1.39 6.87
C ARG A 120 7.90 0.08 7.22
N PHE A 121 6.82 0.68 7.72
CA PHE A 121 6.76 2.11 8.00
C PHE A 121 6.97 2.41 9.49
N ASP A 122 6.97 1.39 10.36
CA ASP A 122 6.97 1.47 11.82
C ASP A 122 8.30 1.08 12.49
N GLU A 123 9.31 0.72 11.70
CA GLU A 123 10.69 0.58 12.17
C GLU A 123 11.43 1.93 12.03
N PRO A 124 12.48 2.19 12.84
CA PRO A 124 13.43 3.28 12.59
C PRO A 124 14.09 3.17 11.20
N LEU A 125 15.14 3.94 10.93
CA LEU A 125 15.95 3.73 9.72
C LEU A 125 16.78 2.45 9.92
N ASN A 126 16.11 1.30 9.91
CA ASN A 126 16.76 0.02 10.09
C ASN A 126 17.75 -0.12 8.95
N ARG A 127 19.01 -0.36 9.31
CA ARG A 127 20.13 -0.64 8.40
C ARG A 127 19.69 -1.57 7.27
N ASP A 128 18.96 -2.64 7.61
CA ASP A 128 18.45 -3.63 6.66
C ASP A 128 17.47 -3.06 5.62
N ALA A 129 16.65 -2.06 5.99
CA ALA A 129 15.68 -1.45 5.08
C ALA A 129 16.34 -0.51 4.06
N LEU A 130 17.31 0.29 4.49
CA LEU A 130 18.14 1.09 3.56
C LEU A 130 19.00 0.20 2.67
N LEU A 131 19.69 -0.79 3.25
CA LEU A 131 20.52 -1.72 2.49
C LEU A 131 19.68 -2.50 1.46
N LEU A 132 18.46 -2.95 1.81
CA LEU A 132 17.61 -3.64 0.85
C LEU A 132 17.04 -2.70 -0.24
N ASN A 133 16.57 -1.51 0.12
CA ASN A 133 15.92 -0.60 -0.84
C ASN A 133 16.92 0.17 -1.72
N VAL A 134 18.10 0.51 -1.22
CA VAL A 134 19.08 1.36 -1.92
C VAL A 134 20.23 0.50 -2.47
N MET A 135 21.00 -0.18 -1.62
CA MET A 135 22.10 -1.06 -2.07
C MET A 135 21.58 -2.26 -2.88
N GLY A 136 20.42 -2.83 -2.53
CA GLY A 136 19.76 -3.87 -3.33
C GLY A 136 19.42 -3.42 -4.75
N THR A 137 18.98 -2.18 -4.93
CA THR A 137 18.79 -1.57 -6.26
C THR A 137 20.12 -1.31 -6.95
N GLN A 138 21.14 -0.83 -6.23
CA GLN A 138 22.48 -0.59 -6.78
C GLN A 138 23.09 -1.86 -7.38
N GLN A 139 23.03 -2.97 -6.65
CA GLN A 139 23.50 -4.27 -7.12
C GLN A 139 22.67 -4.78 -8.31
N LEU A 140 21.35 -4.59 -8.30
CA LEU A 140 20.50 -4.94 -9.43
C LEU A 140 20.81 -4.11 -10.69
N LEU A 141 21.15 -2.81 -10.56
CA LEU A 141 21.64 -1.98 -11.67
C LEU A 141 22.99 -2.50 -12.18
N GLY A 142 23.89 -2.89 -11.27
CA GLY A 142 25.17 -3.52 -11.63
C GLY A 142 25.01 -4.82 -12.43
N LEU A 143 24.03 -5.65 -12.07
CA LEU A 143 23.64 -6.85 -12.81
C LEU A 143 22.99 -6.49 -14.17
N ALA A 144 22.05 -5.55 -14.17
CA ALA A 144 21.32 -5.12 -15.36
C ALA A 144 22.25 -4.63 -16.48
N ARG A 145 23.31 -3.86 -16.16
CA ARG A 145 24.31 -3.40 -17.13
C ARG A 145 25.09 -4.53 -17.83
N GLN A 146 25.09 -5.75 -17.29
CA GLN A 146 25.79 -6.90 -17.84
C GLN A 146 24.88 -7.81 -18.69
N MET A 147 23.55 -7.61 -18.62
CA MET A 147 22.58 -8.42 -19.36
C MET A 147 22.61 -8.09 -20.85
N LYS A 148 22.86 -9.10 -21.69
CA LYS A 148 23.10 -8.92 -23.13
C LYS A 148 21.85 -8.48 -23.92
N ASN A 149 20.67 -8.87 -23.44
CA ASN A 149 19.40 -8.75 -24.15
C ASN A 149 18.38 -7.84 -23.43
N LEU A 150 18.83 -7.08 -22.41
CA LEU A 150 17.97 -6.25 -21.58
C LEU A 150 17.49 -5.01 -22.35
N GLU A 151 16.18 -4.96 -22.59
CA GLU A 151 15.51 -3.84 -23.25
C GLU A 151 15.05 -2.76 -22.25
N ALA A 152 14.66 -3.14 -21.03
CA ALA A 152 14.17 -2.20 -20.01
C ALA A 152 14.26 -2.70 -18.55
N LEU A 153 14.44 -1.77 -17.62
CA LEU A 153 14.27 -1.96 -16.18
C LEU A 153 13.18 -1.02 -15.64
N ILE A 154 12.16 -1.59 -15.01
CA ILE A 154 11.04 -0.86 -14.42
C ILE A 154 11.16 -0.93 -12.89
N HIS A 155 11.41 0.22 -12.26
CA HIS A 155 11.44 0.32 -10.80
C HIS A 155 10.09 0.78 -10.24
N VAL A 156 9.52 0.01 -9.31
CA VAL A 156 8.32 0.43 -8.57
C VAL A 156 8.74 1.21 -7.33
N SER A 157 8.59 2.53 -7.40
CA SER A 157 8.77 3.48 -6.29
C SER A 157 7.43 3.71 -5.58
N THR A 158 7.11 4.95 -5.22
CA THR A 158 5.82 5.39 -4.66
C THR A 158 5.60 6.87 -4.98
N ALA A 159 4.34 7.30 -5.12
CA ALA A 159 3.99 8.73 -5.25
C ALA A 159 4.63 9.54 -4.11
N TYR A 160 4.61 9.00 -2.91
CA TYR A 160 5.12 9.67 -1.71
C TYR A 160 6.65 9.76 -1.61
N SER A 161 7.43 9.36 -2.63
CA SER A 161 8.90 9.47 -2.57
C SER A 161 9.36 10.91 -2.36
N ASN A 162 8.58 11.90 -2.81
CA ASN A 162 8.87 13.32 -2.65
C ASN A 162 7.77 14.08 -1.88
N CYS A 163 7.05 13.40 -0.98
CA CYS A 163 5.90 13.96 -0.25
C CYS A 163 6.22 15.10 0.73
N ASN A 164 7.51 15.39 0.96
CA ASN A 164 7.97 16.63 1.59
C ASN A 164 7.75 17.89 0.73
N ARG A 165 7.39 17.72 -0.54
CA ARG A 165 6.96 18.78 -1.47
C ARG A 165 5.44 18.73 -1.64
N LYS A 166 4.80 19.87 -1.91
CA LYS A 166 3.36 19.91 -2.26
C LYS A 166 3.10 19.53 -3.72
N ASN A 167 3.92 20.06 -4.63
CA ASN A 167 3.78 19.86 -6.08
C ASN A 167 4.87 18.88 -6.52
N ILE A 168 4.47 17.78 -7.17
CA ILE A 168 5.36 16.66 -7.50
C ILE A 168 5.17 16.27 -8.97
N GLU A 169 6.19 16.56 -9.76
CA GLU A 169 6.27 16.36 -11.19
C GLU A 169 6.91 14.99 -11.54
N GLU A 170 6.74 14.56 -12.78
CA GLU A 170 7.33 13.32 -13.34
C GLU A 170 8.83 13.50 -13.68
N VAL A 171 9.59 14.10 -12.75
CA VAL A 171 11.04 14.37 -12.85
C VAL A 171 11.82 13.70 -11.72
N PHE A 172 13.15 13.64 -11.84
CA PHE A 172 14.04 13.25 -10.75
C PHE A 172 14.31 14.43 -9.82
N TYR A 173 14.23 14.19 -8.51
CA TYR A 173 14.49 15.20 -7.49
C TYR A 173 15.83 14.98 -6.80
N PRO A 174 16.59 16.04 -6.47
CA PRO A 174 17.78 15.92 -5.66
C PRO A 174 17.42 15.57 -4.22
N VAL A 175 18.25 14.73 -3.61
CA VAL A 175 18.21 14.32 -2.20
C VAL A 175 19.31 15.05 -1.40
N PRO A 176 19.14 15.28 -0.09
CA PRO A 176 20.11 16.02 0.71
C PRO A 176 21.43 15.28 0.95
N VAL A 177 21.46 13.95 0.76
CA VAL A 177 22.64 13.11 0.98
C VAL A 177 22.86 12.19 -0.22
N GLU A 178 24.10 12.15 -0.71
CA GLU A 178 24.51 11.28 -1.80
C GLU A 178 24.38 9.79 -1.41
N PRO A 179 23.65 8.95 -2.17
CA PRO A 179 23.36 7.56 -1.77
C PRO A 179 24.60 6.73 -1.45
N LYS A 180 25.70 6.86 -2.21
CA LYS A 180 26.94 6.10 -1.97
C LYS A 180 27.55 6.42 -0.61
N LYS A 181 27.76 7.70 -0.32
CA LYS A 181 28.28 8.16 0.99
C LYS A 181 27.40 7.69 2.14
N LEU A 182 26.07 7.69 1.97
CA LEU A 182 25.16 7.17 2.99
C LEU A 182 25.31 5.65 3.18
N LEU A 183 25.45 4.88 2.10
CA LEU A 183 25.69 3.43 2.18
C LEU A 183 27.03 3.11 2.87
N ASP A 184 28.09 3.85 2.57
CA ASP A 184 29.40 3.69 3.21
C ASP A 184 29.32 3.95 4.72
N LEU A 185 28.65 5.04 5.13
CA LEU A 185 28.40 5.37 6.53
C LEU A 185 27.57 4.28 7.24
N VAL A 186 26.41 3.94 6.68
CA VAL A 186 25.49 2.92 7.24
C VAL A 186 26.12 1.51 7.27
N GLY A 187 27.10 1.24 6.40
CA GLY A 187 27.88 0.01 6.40
C GLY A 187 28.78 -0.14 7.64
N TRP A 188 29.37 0.96 8.12
CA TRP A 188 30.24 0.98 9.31
C TRP A 188 29.47 1.14 10.62
N MET A 189 28.42 1.96 10.64
CA MET A 189 27.69 2.30 11.87
C MET A 189 26.91 1.13 12.46
N ASP A 190 26.83 1.09 13.79
CA ASP A 190 25.95 0.15 14.51
C ASP A 190 24.49 0.64 14.47
N GLY A 191 23.57 -0.25 14.86
CA GLY A 191 22.13 0.06 14.84
C GLY A 191 21.77 1.27 15.70
N SER A 192 22.39 1.43 16.87
CA SER A 192 22.03 2.50 17.81
C SER A 192 22.42 3.89 17.30
N LEU A 193 23.59 4.01 16.66
CA LEU A 193 24.03 5.28 16.08
C LEU A 193 23.23 5.64 14.82
N ILE A 194 22.82 4.64 14.03
CA ILE A 194 21.92 4.86 12.88
C ILE A 194 20.56 5.39 13.35
N GLU A 195 19.98 4.78 14.39
CA GLU A 195 18.74 5.26 15.02
C GLU A 195 18.87 6.70 15.54
N ALA A 196 20.01 7.05 16.15
CA ALA A 196 20.28 8.39 16.66
C ALA A 196 20.39 9.46 15.55
N ILE A 197 21.02 9.15 14.41
CA ILE A 197 21.13 10.11 13.28
C ILE A 197 19.87 10.17 12.40
N THR A 198 19.00 9.16 12.48
CA THR A 198 17.83 9.00 11.61
C THR A 198 17.00 10.28 11.45
N PRO A 199 16.59 11.00 12.52
CA PRO A 199 15.72 12.16 12.38
C PRO A 199 16.35 13.30 11.56
N ASN A 200 17.66 13.52 11.72
CA ASN A 200 18.40 14.52 10.96
C ASN A 200 18.62 14.10 9.50
N LEU A 201 18.76 12.80 9.26
CA LEU A 201 18.97 12.26 7.91
C LEU A 201 17.69 12.29 7.07
N ILE A 202 16.54 11.93 7.64
CA ILE A 202 15.26 11.94 6.91
C ILE A 202 14.68 13.34 6.75
N GLY A 203 15.08 14.31 7.57
CA GLY A 203 14.62 15.70 7.48
C GLY A 203 13.10 15.82 7.42
N ASP A 204 12.59 16.49 6.38
CA ASP A 204 11.16 16.75 6.19
C ASP A 204 10.34 15.53 5.71
N TRP A 205 10.96 14.37 5.47
CA TRP A 205 10.22 13.17 5.06
C TRP A 205 9.46 12.56 6.26
N PRO A 206 8.18 12.17 6.10
CA PRO A 206 7.35 11.69 7.21
C PRO A 206 7.77 10.33 7.76
N ASN A 207 8.54 9.56 6.99
CA ASN A 207 9.11 8.28 7.41
C ASN A 207 10.28 7.84 6.52
N THR A 208 11.03 6.89 7.07
CA THR A 208 12.21 6.24 6.49
C THR A 208 11.94 5.53 5.17
N TYR A 209 10.73 4.97 4.98
CA TYR A 209 10.33 4.34 3.72
C TYR A 209 10.28 5.36 2.57
N THR A 210 9.57 6.48 2.74
CA THR A 210 9.47 7.53 1.70
C THR A 210 10.82 8.12 1.35
N PHE A 211 11.65 8.40 2.36
CA PHE A 211 13.03 8.84 2.17
C PHE A 211 13.90 7.81 1.43
N SER A 212 13.81 6.52 1.79
CA SER A 212 14.54 5.45 1.10
C SER A 212 14.15 5.35 -0.38
N LYS A 213 12.88 5.59 -0.71
CA LYS A 213 12.42 5.64 -2.11
C LYS A 213 12.97 6.86 -2.85
N ALA A 214 13.03 8.04 -2.23
CA ALA A 214 13.71 9.21 -2.80
C ALA A 214 15.18 8.91 -3.14
N LEU A 215 15.90 8.32 -2.18
CA LEU A 215 17.30 7.90 -2.36
C LEU A 215 17.46 6.89 -3.50
N THR A 216 16.59 5.89 -3.59
CA THR A 216 16.63 4.89 -4.67
C THR A 216 16.37 5.50 -6.04
N GLU A 217 15.42 6.43 -6.17
CA GLU A 217 15.17 7.14 -7.43
C GLU A 217 16.38 7.99 -7.85
N TYR A 218 17.01 8.71 -6.92
CA TYR A 218 18.19 9.51 -7.21
C TYR A 218 19.42 8.65 -7.54
N LEU A 219 19.61 7.53 -6.83
CA LEU A 219 20.61 6.52 -7.15
C LEU A 219 20.42 6.00 -8.59
N ILE A 220 19.19 5.64 -8.97
CA ILE A 220 18.87 5.21 -10.34
C ILE A 220 19.28 6.28 -11.35
N GLN A 221 19.00 7.55 -11.10
CA GLN A 221 19.40 8.63 -12.01
C GLN A 221 20.92 8.76 -12.15
N GLN A 222 21.67 8.60 -11.06
CA GLN A 222 23.14 8.63 -11.08
C GLN A 222 23.75 7.39 -11.76
N GLU A 223 23.10 6.22 -11.64
CA GLU A 223 23.70 4.94 -11.98
C GLU A 223 23.10 4.22 -13.20
N LYS A 224 21.96 4.66 -13.75
CA LYS A 224 21.34 3.99 -14.91
C LYS A 224 22.29 3.89 -16.11
N GLY A 225 23.16 4.87 -16.34
CA GLY A 225 23.93 4.98 -17.58
C GLY A 225 23.02 4.90 -18.80
N ASP A 226 23.37 3.99 -19.71
CA ASP A 226 22.63 3.71 -20.96
C ASP A 226 21.43 2.77 -20.76
N LEU A 227 21.14 2.32 -19.54
CA LEU A 227 19.95 1.52 -19.27
C LEU A 227 18.67 2.35 -19.51
N ASN A 228 17.75 1.75 -20.25
CA ASN A 228 16.36 2.18 -20.37
C ASN A 228 15.64 1.91 -19.04
N VAL A 229 15.55 2.94 -18.19
CA VAL A 229 14.91 2.82 -16.86
C VAL A 229 13.64 3.64 -16.79
N ALA A 230 12.54 3.00 -16.37
CA ALA A 230 11.30 3.65 -15.99
C ALA A 230 11.05 3.57 -14.49
N ILE A 231 10.41 4.59 -13.92
CA ILE A 231 10.04 4.64 -12.51
C ILE A 231 8.52 4.81 -12.41
N VAL A 232 7.85 3.83 -11.82
CA VAL A 232 6.40 3.87 -11.57
C VAL A 232 6.18 4.25 -10.11
N ARG A 233 5.38 5.29 -9.87
CA ARG A 233 5.13 5.88 -8.54
C ARG A 233 3.67 5.66 -8.10
N PRO A 234 3.25 4.45 -7.67
CA PRO A 234 1.90 4.23 -7.17
C PRO A 234 1.66 4.94 -5.83
N SER A 235 0.41 5.36 -5.58
CA SER A 235 -0.06 5.90 -4.30
C SER A 235 -0.41 4.76 -3.31
N ILE A 236 -1.38 4.92 -2.41
CA ILE A 236 -1.76 3.84 -1.49
C ILE A 236 -2.46 2.72 -2.28
N VAL A 237 -1.73 1.62 -2.49
CA VAL A 237 -2.25 0.46 -3.22
C VAL A 237 -3.29 -0.29 -2.39
N GLY A 238 -4.52 -0.34 -2.89
CA GLY A 238 -5.65 -1.06 -2.29
C GLY A 238 -5.88 -2.45 -2.90
N ALA A 239 -7.05 -3.03 -2.63
CA ALA A 239 -7.48 -4.26 -3.30
C ALA A 239 -7.65 -4.07 -4.82
N SER A 240 -7.78 -5.16 -5.56
CA SER A 240 -8.12 -5.10 -6.98
C SER A 240 -9.51 -4.52 -7.22
N TRP A 241 -9.66 -3.78 -8.32
CA TRP A 241 -10.96 -3.30 -8.77
C TRP A 241 -11.66 -4.36 -9.64
N GLN A 242 -10.95 -4.93 -10.61
CA GLN A 242 -11.44 -5.93 -11.56
C GLN A 242 -10.63 -7.23 -11.51
N GLU A 243 -9.30 -7.16 -11.54
CA GLU A 243 -8.44 -8.34 -11.81
C GLU A 243 -7.46 -8.68 -10.68
N PRO A 244 -7.15 -9.97 -10.41
CA PRO A 244 -7.67 -11.18 -11.09
C PRO A 244 -9.16 -11.43 -10.82
N PHE A 245 -9.70 -10.84 -9.75
CA PHE A 245 -11.14 -10.70 -9.48
C PHE A 245 -11.36 -9.53 -8.49
N PRO A 246 -12.55 -8.91 -8.43
CA PRO A 246 -12.79 -7.74 -7.58
C PRO A 246 -12.54 -7.99 -6.08
N GLY A 247 -11.92 -7.01 -5.41
CA GLY A 247 -11.68 -7.02 -3.97
C GLY A 247 -10.58 -7.99 -3.49
N TRP A 248 -9.76 -8.54 -4.38
CA TRP A 248 -8.66 -9.41 -3.97
C TRP A 248 -7.61 -8.65 -3.15
N VAL A 249 -7.22 -9.25 -2.02
CA VAL A 249 -6.24 -8.73 -1.07
C VAL A 249 -5.67 -9.89 -0.24
N ASP A 250 -4.38 -9.86 0.07
CA ASP A 250 -3.67 -11.00 0.69
C ASP A 250 -2.84 -10.66 1.94
N ASN A 251 -2.88 -9.40 2.39
CA ASN A 251 -2.05 -8.89 3.48
C ASN A 251 -2.84 -7.95 4.39
N PHE A 252 -2.38 -7.80 5.63
CA PHE A 252 -2.96 -6.89 6.64
C PHE A 252 -2.25 -5.53 6.72
N ASN A 253 -1.39 -5.19 5.74
CA ASN A 253 -0.58 -3.99 5.81
C ASN A 253 -1.44 -2.73 5.58
N ASN A 254 -1.04 -1.62 6.20
CA ASN A 254 -1.62 -0.30 6.01
C ASN A 254 -3.16 -0.29 6.06
N ILE A 255 -3.80 0.09 4.95
CA ILE A 255 -5.25 0.25 4.83
C ILE A 255 -6.03 -1.05 5.05
N ASN A 256 -5.43 -2.21 4.78
CA ASN A 256 -6.07 -3.51 4.96
C ASN A 256 -6.30 -3.83 6.45
N GLY A 257 -5.27 -3.61 7.27
CA GLY A 257 -5.37 -3.75 8.74
C GLY A 257 -6.34 -2.74 9.35
N PHE A 258 -6.37 -1.51 8.82
CA PHE A 258 -7.33 -0.49 9.20
C PHE A 258 -8.79 -0.89 8.91
N LEU A 259 -9.09 -1.38 7.71
CA LEU A 259 -10.43 -1.81 7.31
C LEU A 259 -10.89 -3.07 8.09
N VAL A 260 -9.99 -4.00 8.39
CA VAL A 260 -10.26 -5.11 9.33
C VAL A 260 -10.61 -4.59 10.72
N ALA A 261 -9.89 -3.60 11.22
CA ALA A 261 -10.12 -3.01 12.53
C ALA A 261 -11.39 -2.14 12.59
N ALA A 262 -11.88 -1.61 11.47
CA ALA A 262 -13.15 -0.91 11.34
C ALA A 262 -14.38 -1.80 11.62
N LYS A 263 -14.21 -3.11 11.86
CA LYS A 263 -15.23 -4.03 12.43
C LYS A 263 -15.64 -3.71 13.89
N GLY A 264 -15.36 -2.51 14.38
CA GLY A 264 -15.78 -2.00 15.70
C GLY A 264 -14.68 -1.91 16.76
N VAL A 265 -13.42 -2.26 16.39
CA VAL A 265 -12.22 -2.03 17.22
C VAL A 265 -11.76 -0.58 17.09
N ILE A 266 -11.61 -0.09 15.84
CA ILE A 266 -11.58 1.33 15.53
C ILE A 266 -13.02 1.83 15.45
N ARG A 267 -13.33 2.93 16.15
CA ARG A 267 -14.66 3.60 16.07
C ARG A 267 -14.61 5.05 15.62
N THR A 268 -13.43 5.67 15.59
CA THR A 268 -13.21 7.05 15.12
C THR A 268 -11.84 7.14 14.49
N VAL A 269 -11.72 7.93 13.44
CA VAL A 269 -10.48 8.15 12.70
C VAL A 269 -10.36 9.65 12.47
N LYS A 270 -9.15 10.19 12.61
CA LYS A 270 -8.89 11.60 12.31
C LYS A 270 -8.54 11.73 10.83
N CYS A 271 -9.56 12.04 10.05
CA CYS A 271 -9.44 12.50 8.67
C CYS A 271 -10.09 13.89 8.55
N TYR A 272 -9.47 14.78 7.80
CA TYR A 272 -10.12 16.01 7.35
C TYR A 272 -10.95 15.68 6.10
N PRO A 273 -12.28 15.96 6.08
CA PRO A 273 -13.15 15.57 4.97
C PRO A 273 -12.86 16.33 3.66
N THR A 274 -12.05 17.39 3.73
CA THR A 274 -11.51 18.15 2.60
C THR A 274 -10.32 17.48 1.92
N ASN A 275 -9.71 16.48 2.55
CA ASN A 275 -8.44 15.93 2.10
C ASN A 275 -8.66 14.73 1.20
N VAL A 276 -7.96 14.74 0.06
CA VAL A 276 -7.91 13.63 -0.88
C VAL A 276 -6.98 12.57 -0.31
N ALA A 277 -7.49 11.35 -0.13
CA ALA A 277 -6.67 10.19 0.17
C ALA A 277 -6.37 9.46 -1.15
N ASP A 278 -5.13 9.56 -1.64
CA ASP A 278 -4.75 9.01 -2.93
C ASP A 278 -4.67 7.47 -2.88
N PHE A 279 -5.74 6.80 -3.30
CA PHE A 279 -5.81 5.35 -3.45
C PHE A 279 -5.67 4.91 -4.90
N ILE A 280 -5.01 3.77 -5.13
CA ILE A 280 -4.96 3.12 -6.44
C ILE A 280 -5.24 1.61 -6.30
N PRO A 281 -6.16 1.02 -7.08
CA PRO A 281 -6.33 -0.43 -7.14
C PRO A 281 -5.05 -1.13 -7.65
N VAL A 282 -4.73 -2.31 -7.10
CA VAL A 282 -3.47 -3.03 -7.42
C VAL A 282 -3.36 -3.41 -8.89
N ASP A 283 -4.48 -3.74 -9.53
CA ASP A 283 -4.59 -4.08 -10.95
C ASP A 283 -4.32 -2.89 -11.88
N LEU A 284 -4.84 -1.70 -11.57
CA LEU A 284 -4.52 -0.49 -12.35
C LEU A 284 -3.02 -0.13 -12.23
N ALA A 285 -2.45 -0.27 -11.02
CA ALA A 285 -1.02 -0.04 -10.81
C ALA A 285 -0.13 -1.05 -11.57
N VAL A 286 -0.53 -2.32 -11.62
CA VAL A 286 0.16 -3.37 -12.39
C VAL A 286 0.00 -3.16 -13.89
N ASN A 287 -1.19 -2.81 -14.38
CA ASN A 287 -1.43 -2.53 -15.80
C ASN A 287 -0.56 -1.37 -16.32
N LEU A 288 -0.44 -0.28 -15.55
CA LEU A 288 0.52 0.78 -15.84
C LEU A 288 1.97 0.27 -15.85
N THR A 289 2.34 -0.55 -14.86
CA THR A 289 3.70 -1.11 -14.72
C THR A 289 4.10 -1.98 -15.92
N ILE A 290 3.19 -2.81 -16.44
CA ILE A 290 3.43 -3.63 -17.63
C ILE A 290 3.45 -2.75 -18.90
N THR A 291 2.52 -1.80 -19.01
CA THR A 291 2.38 -1.02 -20.25
C THR A 291 3.51 -0.02 -20.48
N ILE A 292 4.05 0.59 -19.43
CA ILE A 292 5.06 1.66 -19.55
C ILE A 292 6.28 1.21 -20.35
N GLU A 293 6.64 -0.07 -20.25
CA GLU A 293 7.77 -0.67 -20.95
C GLU A 293 7.62 -0.53 -22.47
N THR A 294 6.45 -0.85 -23.03
CA THR A 294 6.20 -0.79 -24.49
C THR A 294 6.45 0.60 -25.09
N HIS A 295 6.36 1.62 -24.23
CA HIS A 295 6.53 3.03 -24.57
C HIS A 295 7.92 3.57 -24.19
N VAL A 296 8.62 2.98 -23.22
CA VAL A 296 10.06 3.24 -22.97
C VAL A 296 10.90 2.96 -24.23
N ARG A 297 10.43 2.05 -25.09
CA ARG A 297 11.05 1.77 -26.40
C ARG A 297 10.56 2.65 -27.56
N SER A 298 9.49 3.44 -27.40
CA SER A 298 8.97 4.37 -28.43
C SER A 298 9.24 5.85 -28.14
N SER A 299 9.52 6.21 -26.88
CA SER A 299 9.53 7.61 -26.44
C SER A 299 10.92 8.16 -26.17
N PHE A 300 11.65 8.45 -27.26
CA PHE A 300 12.88 9.24 -27.23
C PHE A 300 13.01 10.28 -28.37
N THR A 301 11.91 10.68 -29.02
CA THR A 301 11.99 11.49 -30.26
C THR A 301 11.15 12.77 -30.37
N GLN A 302 10.21 13.13 -29.46
CA GLN A 302 9.35 14.33 -29.65
C GLN A 302 8.98 15.13 -28.36
N ASN A 303 9.89 16.03 -27.94
CA ASN A 303 9.81 17.39 -27.32
C ASN A 303 8.53 17.98 -26.57
N PRO A 304 8.67 19.08 -25.77
CA PRO A 304 8.09 19.22 -24.41
C PRO A 304 6.83 20.13 -24.18
N LEU A 305 6.50 20.38 -22.89
CA LEU A 305 5.28 20.99 -22.28
C LEU A 305 5.35 22.51 -21.94
N GLU A 306 4.20 23.15 -21.62
CA GLU A 306 4.14 24.32 -20.68
C GLU A 306 2.75 24.70 -20.06
N LYS A 307 2.77 25.17 -18.80
CA LYS A 307 1.91 26.16 -18.05
C LYS A 307 0.42 25.90 -17.63
N PRO A 308 0.13 26.08 -16.31
CA PRO A 308 -1.18 26.54 -15.79
C PRO A 308 -1.13 27.79 -14.85
N PHE A 309 -2.29 28.36 -14.51
CA PHE A 309 -2.53 29.65 -13.80
C PHE A 309 -3.46 29.44 -12.56
N ARG A 310 -3.47 30.33 -11.54
CA ARG A 310 -3.70 30.02 -10.09
C ARG A 310 -5.16 29.98 -9.50
N ILE A 311 -5.27 29.87 -8.16
CA ILE A 311 -6.33 29.29 -7.26
C ILE A 311 -7.04 30.37 -6.37
N PRO A 312 -8.25 30.17 -5.75
CA PRO A 312 -8.35 30.04 -4.25
C PRO A 312 -9.46 29.07 -3.66
N GLU A 313 -10.13 29.43 -2.52
CA GLU A 313 -10.19 28.58 -1.30
C GLU A 313 -11.38 28.86 -0.32
N VAL A 314 -11.80 27.90 0.57
CA VAL A 314 -12.86 28.05 1.65
C VAL A 314 -12.53 27.21 2.94
N THR A 315 -13.07 27.58 4.12
CA THR A 315 -12.52 27.35 5.49
C THR A 315 -13.30 26.39 6.47
N LEU A 316 -12.66 26.07 7.63
CA LEU A 316 -13.17 25.53 8.95
C LEU A 316 -13.03 23.98 9.19
N THR A 317 -12.69 23.41 10.37
CA THR A 317 -12.41 23.85 11.77
C THR A 317 -11.53 22.81 12.53
N SER A 318 -10.91 23.14 13.69
CA SER A 318 -9.61 22.61 14.15
C SER A 318 -9.48 22.03 15.59
N SER A 319 -10.57 21.66 16.30
CA SER A 319 -10.50 21.39 17.76
C SER A 319 -9.75 20.10 18.19
N HIS A 320 -8.50 20.28 18.63
CA HIS A 320 -7.62 19.22 19.17
C HIS A 320 -8.13 18.55 20.46
N LEU A 321 -8.71 19.34 21.38
CA LEU A 321 -9.19 18.85 22.69
C LEU A 321 -10.34 17.85 22.57
N VAL A 322 -11.25 18.06 21.61
CA VAL A 322 -12.38 17.16 21.34
C VAL A 322 -11.90 15.82 20.77
N HIS A 323 -10.82 15.81 19.99
CA HIS A 323 -10.19 14.59 19.49
C HIS A 323 -9.57 13.77 20.64
N GLN A 324 -8.77 14.40 21.50
CA GLN A 324 -8.13 13.73 22.66
C GLN A 324 -9.16 13.11 23.61
N TYR A 325 -10.20 13.86 24.00
CA TYR A 325 -11.28 13.33 24.85
C TYR A 325 -11.98 12.11 24.25
N ARG A 326 -12.29 12.15 22.94
CA ARG A 326 -12.98 11.06 22.24
C ARG A 326 -12.10 9.81 22.10
N MET A 327 -10.79 9.96 21.91
CA MET A 327 -9.85 8.84 21.84
C MET A 327 -9.82 8.02 23.13
N PHE A 328 -9.70 8.71 24.28
CA PHE A 328 -9.67 8.07 25.60
C PHE A 328 -10.96 7.29 25.90
N VAL A 329 -12.11 7.93 25.71
CA VAL A 329 -13.44 7.37 26.05
C VAL A 329 -13.84 6.20 25.15
N TYR A 330 -13.57 6.27 23.84
CA TYR A 330 -14.12 5.29 22.88
C TYR A 330 -13.21 4.12 22.54
N HIS A 331 -11.89 4.22 22.73
CA HIS A 331 -10.94 3.13 22.39
C HIS A 331 -10.17 2.62 23.59
N THR A 332 -9.52 3.50 24.35
CA THR A 332 -8.64 3.10 25.47
C THR A 332 -9.43 2.43 26.59
N THR A 333 -10.51 3.05 27.06
CA THR A 333 -11.31 2.51 28.18
C THR A 333 -11.95 1.14 27.87
N PRO A 334 -12.64 0.92 26.72
CA PRO A 334 -13.26 -0.37 26.43
C PRO A 334 -12.25 -1.50 26.19
N ALA A 335 -11.12 -1.21 25.54
CA ALA A 335 -10.08 -2.22 25.28
C ALA A 335 -9.40 -2.69 26.57
N PHE A 336 -9.14 -1.77 27.51
CA PHE A 336 -8.62 -2.10 28.83
C PHE A 336 -9.59 -2.97 29.63
N LEU A 337 -10.89 -2.61 29.66
CA LEU A 337 -11.92 -3.39 30.37
C LEU A 337 -12.11 -4.78 29.78
N TYR A 338 -12.02 -4.94 28.45
CA TYR A 338 -12.10 -6.25 27.81
C TYR A 338 -10.88 -7.14 28.10
N ASP A 339 -9.66 -6.58 28.08
CA ASP A 339 -8.46 -7.34 28.47
C ASP A 339 -8.43 -7.67 29.97
N LEU A 340 -9.03 -6.84 30.82
CA LEU A 340 -9.27 -7.17 32.24
C LEU A 340 -10.24 -8.35 32.37
N TYR A 341 -11.36 -8.32 31.65
CA TYR A 341 -12.30 -9.45 31.60
C TYR A 341 -11.63 -10.75 31.11
N LEU A 342 -10.81 -10.69 30.04
CA LEU A 342 -10.07 -11.86 29.56
C LEU A 342 -9.15 -12.44 30.62
N ARG A 343 -8.42 -11.60 31.37
CA ARG A 343 -7.56 -12.04 32.49
C ARG A 343 -8.38 -12.73 33.59
N LEU A 344 -9.55 -12.19 33.94
CA LEU A 344 -10.43 -12.77 34.97
C LEU A 344 -10.97 -14.15 34.58
N ILE A 345 -11.12 -14.45 33.30
CA ILE A 345 -11.51 -15.79 32.79
C ILE A 345 -10.30 -16.66 32.38
N GLY A 346 -9.09 -16.33 32.85
CA GLY A 346 -7.87 -17.10 32.58
C GLY A 346 -7.36 -17.04 31.13
N LYS A 347 -7.92 -16.19 30.27
CA LYS A 347 -7.51 -16.02 28.87
C LYS A 347 -6.45 -14.94 28.72
N LYS A 348 -5.53 -15.12 27.77
CA LYS A 348 -4.47 -14.15 27.48
C LYS A 348 -5.09 -12.84 26.93
N PRO A 349 -4.71 -11.65 27.46
CA PRO A 349 -5.17 -10.37 26.94
C PRO A 349 -4.65 -10.13 25.51
N GLN A 350 -5.50 -9.58 24.64
CA GLN A 350 -5.28 -9.42 23.21
C GLN A 350 -5.75 -8.06 22.66
N ALA A 351 -6.77 -7.43 23.25
CA ALA A 351 -7.38 -6.21 22.71
C ALA A 351 -6.44 -5.00 22.78
N MET A 352 -5.69 -4.81 23.87
CA MET A 352 -4.72 -3.72 23.97
C MET A 352 -3.53 -3.90 23.00
N LYS A 353 -3.13 -5.15 22.72
CA LYS A 353 -2.10 -5.47 21.71
C LYS A 353 -2.58 -5.23 20.29
N LEU A 354 -3.85 -5.53 20.02
CA LEU A 354 -4.49 -5.21 18.74
C LEU A 354 -4.65 -3.69 18.58
N LEU A 355 -5.11 -2.99 19.62
CA LEU A 355 -5.30 -1.54 19.61
C LEU A 355 -3.99 -0.78 19.42
N THR A 356 -2.88 -1.18 20.06
CA THR A 356 -1.58 -0.53 19.84
C THR A 356 -1.03 -0.76 18.43
N ARG A 357 -1.22 -1.95 17.83
CA ARG A 357 -0.88 -2.17 16.41
C ARG A 357 -1.71 -1.30 15.47
N ILE A 358 -3.00 -1.17 15.78
CA ILE A 358 -3.95 -0.30 15.08
C ILE A 358 -3.55 1.18 15.19
N GLU A 359 -3.27 1.69 16.39
CA GLU A 359 -2.85 3.09 16.58
C GLU A 359 -1.54 3.38 15.84
N LYS A 360 -0.58 2.45 15.84
CA LYS A 360 0.64 2.59 15.02
C LYS A 360 0.29 2.71 13.53
N ALA A 361 -0.51 1.78 12.99
CA ALA A 361 -0.93 1.84 11.59
C ALA A 361 -1.72 3.12 11.25
N MET A 362 -2.57 3.60 12.17
CA MET A 362 -3.29 4.87 12.00
C MET A 362 -2.35 6.08 11.99
N ARG A 363 -1.37 6.18 12.89
CA ARG A 363 -0.39 7.30 12.90
C ARG A 363 0.42 7.37 11.61
N LEU A 364 0.77 6.21 11.04
CA LEU A 364 1.50 6.12 9.77
C LEU A 364 0.66 6.56 8.57
N LEU A 365 -0.62 6.20 8.56
CA LEU A 365 -1.58 6.66 7.55
C LEU A 365 -2.04 8.10 7.78
N GLU A 366 -1.95 8.63 9.00
CA GLU A 366 -2.44 9.97 9.36
C GLU A 366 -1.78 11.05 8.50
N TYR A 367 -0.48 10.95 8.22
CA TYR A 367 0.21 11.88 7.34
C TYR A 367 -0.34 11.82 5.90
N PHE A 368 -0.48 10.62 5.31
CA PHE A 368 -0.90 10.44 3.92
C PHE A 368 -2.39 10.68 3.66
N ILE A 369 -3.23 10.65 4.70
CA ILE A 369 -4.67 10.95 4.61
C ILE A 369 -4.97 12.41 4.98
N ASN A 370 -4.08 13.09 5.72
CA ASN A 370 -4.28 14.48 6.18
C ASN A 370 -3.36 15.52 5.53
N HIS A 371 -2.68 15.18 4.44
CA HIS A 371 -2.06 16.13 3.52
C HIS A 371 -2.61 15.90 2.11
N THR A 372 -2.40 16.88 1.22
CA THR A 372 -2.82 16.80 -0.18
C THR A 372 -1.68 17.25 -1.07
N TRP A 373 -1.58 16.62 -2.24
CA TRP A 373 -0.48 16.80 -3.19
C TRP A 373 -1.02 17.12 -4.58
N GLU A 374 -0.26 17.90 -5.34
CA GLU A 374 -0.53 18.23 -6.74
C GLU A 374 0.42 17.41 -7.62
N TRP A 375 -0.10 16.33 -8.21
CA TRP A 375 0.67 15.35 -8.99
C TRP A 375 0.65 15.68 -10.49
N SER A 376 1.83 15.75 -11.13
CA SER A 376 1.87 15.69 -12.61
C SER A 376 1.58 14.25 -13.07
N SER A 377 0.89 14.15 -14.21
CA SER A 377 0.52 12.88 -14.85
C SER A 377 0.63 12.96 -16.37
N GLY A 378 1.50 13.84 -16.89
CA GLY A 378 1.70 14.07 -18.32
C GLY A 378 2.10 12.80 -19.07
N HIS A 379 3.14 12.10 -18.63
CA HIS A 379 3.60 10.86 -19.25
C HIS A 379 2.55 9.74 -19.12
N THR A 380 1.90 9.64 -17.95
CA THR A 380 0.82 8.66 -17.74
C THR A 380 -0.38 8.89 -18.68
N ASN A 381 -0.78 10.15 -18.89
CA ASN A 381 -1.85 10.53 -19.82
C ASN A 381 -1.44 10.37 -21.29
N MET A 382 -0.15 10.53 -21.63
CA MET A 382 0.39 10.29 -22.97
C MET A 382 0.33 8.79 -23.30
N LEU A 383 0.85 7.94 -22.42
CA LEU A 383 0.80 6.48 -22.53
C LEU A 383 -0.63 5.96 -22.72
N MET A 384 -1.57 6.45 -21.90
CA MET A 384 -2.99 6.07 -21.99
C MET A 384 -3.62 6.45 -23.34
N LYS A 385 -3.18 7.54 -24.00
CA LYS A 385 -3.69 7.94 -25.32
C LYS A 385 -3.18 7.01 -26.41
N GLU A 386 -1.92 6.62 -26.38
CA GLU A 386 -1.25 5.83 -27.42
C GLU A 386 -1.71 4.36 -27.51
N LEU A 387 -2.16 3.77 -26.40
CA LEU A 387 -2.65 2.38 -26.40
C LEU A 387 -3.73 2.13 -27.46
N ASN A 388 -3.66 1.00 -28.16
CA ASN A 388 -4.73 0.59 -29.08
C ASN A 388 -6.00 0.18 -28.28
N PRO A 389 -7.17 0.02 -28.92
CA PRO A 389 -8.42 -0.33 -28.21
C PRO A 389 -8.36 -1.64 -27.42
N LYS A 390 -7.59 -2.64 -27.89
CA LYS A 390 -7.44 -3.93 -27.21
C LYS A 390 -6.55 -3.82 -25.97
N ASP A 391 -5.47 -3.07 -26.02
CA ASP A 391 -4.59 -2.83 -24.88
C ASP A 391 -5.22 -1.87 -23.87
N LYS A 392 -6.05 -0.91 -24.32
CA LYS A 392 -6.90 -0.09 -23.43
C LYS A 392 -7.90 -0.95 -22.64
N ASN A 393 -8.36 -2.07 -23.19
CA ASN A 393 -9.23 -3.01 -22.50
C ASN A 393 -8.42 -3.95 -21.58
N LEU A 394 -7.39 -4.62 -22.13
CA LEU A 394 -6.59 -5.61 -21.41
C LEU A 394 -5.72 -5.01 -20.31
N PHE A 395 -5.19 -3.80 -20.50
CA PHE A 395 -4.26 -3.13 -19.59
C PHE A 395 -4.77 -1.73 -19.21
N SER A 396 -6.07 -1.58 -18.95
CA SER A 396 -6.62 -0.31 -18.45
C SER A 396 -5.95 0.10 -17.14
N PHE A 397 -5.48 1.33 -17.06
CA PHE A 397 -5.01 2.00 -15.84
C PHE A 397 -5.69 3.38 -15.64
N ASP A 398 -6.85 3.59 -16.29
CA ASP A 398 -7.61 4.83 -16.18
C ASP A 398 -8.45 4.86 -14.89
N ILE A 399 -7.90 5.48 -13.85
CA ILE A 399 -8.53 5.63 -12.53
C ILE A 399 -9.92 6.32 -12.59
N ARG A 400 -10.21 7.11 -13.63
CA ARG A 400 -11.49 7.84 -13.78
C ARG A 400 -12.67 6.90 -14.07
N GLN A 401 -12.40 5.66 -14.47
CA GLN A 401 -13.41 4.62 -14.71
C GLN A 401 -13.89 3.96 -13.40
N VAL A 402 -13.18 4.16 -12.28
CA VAL A 402 -13.50 3.51 -11.00
C VAL A 402 -14.68 4.17 -10.31
N ILE A 403 -15.78 3.43 -10.20
CA ILE A 403 -16.93 3.81 -9.37
C ILE A 403 -16.60 3.51 -7.90
N TRP A 404 -16.11 4.53 -7.19
CA TRP A 404 -15.56 4.41 -5.83
C TRP A 404 -16.51 3.75 -4.81
N SER A 405 -17.82 3.97 -4.90
CA SER A 405 -18.81 3.35 -4.02
C SER A 405 -18.90 1.83 -4.20
N GLU A 406 -18.80 1.35 -5.44
CA GLU A 406 -18.78 -0.08 -5.77
C GLU A 406 -17.43 -0.70 -5.39
N TYR A 407 -16.33 -0.04 -5.75
CA TYR A 407 -14.98 -0.46 -5.39
C TYR A 407 -14.83 -0.67 -3.88
N LEU A 408 -15.25 0.31 -3.05
CA LEU A 408 -15.17 0.20 -1.59
C LEU A 408 -16.05 -0.92 -1.03
N ASN A 409 -17.23 -1.16 -1.61
CA ASN A 409 -18.08 -2.29 -1.22
C ASN A 409 -17.41 -3.64 -1.53
N ASN A 410 -16.88 -3.81 -2.75
CA ASN A 410 -16.18 -5.02 -3.17
C ASN A 410 -14.90 -5.24 -2.35
N TYR A 411 -14.19 -4.17 -1.98
CA TYR A 411 -13.03 -4.23 -1.07
C TYR A 411 -13.44 -4.74 0.33
N CYS A 412 -14.53 -4.23 0.91
CA CYS A 412 -15.01 -4.69 2.21
C CYS A 412 -15.43 -6.18 2.20
N LEU A 413 -16.08 -6.64 1.11
CA LEU A 413 -16.41 -8.05 0.90
C LEU A 413 -15.14 -8.91 0.69
N GLY A 414 -14.16 -8.38 -0.04
CA GLY A 414 -12.87 -9.01 -0.27
C GLY A 414 -12.06 -9.23 1.01
N ILE A 415 -12.00 -8.24 1.90
CA ILE A 415 -11.38 -8.38 3.22
C ILE A 415 -12.06 -9.49 4.04
N LYS A 416 -13.40 -9.52 4.05
CA LYS A 416 -14.17 -10.56 4.73
C LYS A 416 -13.84 -11.96 4.20
N LYS A 417 -13.79 -12.13 2.88
CA LYS A 417 -13.56 -13.41 2.21
C LYS A 417 -12.09 -13.87 2.23
N TYR A 418 -11.13 -12.98 2.02
CA TYR A 418 -9.72 -13.33 1.73
C TYR A 418 -8.76 -13.08 2.90
N LEU A 419 -9.00 -12.08 3.75
CA LEU A 419 -8.15 -11.85 4.95
C LEU A 419 -8.72 -12.54 6.19
N LEU A 420 -10.05 -12.53 6.33
CA LEU A 420 -10.72 -13.04 7.54
C LEU A 420 -11.25 -14.47 7.38
N ASN A 421 -11.21 -15.02 6.16
CA ASN A 421 -11.77 -16.33 5.80
C ASN A 421 -13.21 -16.54 6.29
N GLU A 422 -14.00 -15.46 6.30
CA GLU A 422 -15.40 -15.50 6.70
C GLU A 422 -16.31 -15.79 5.50
N ASP A 423 -17.31 -16.62 5.74
CA ASP A 423 -18.40 -16.85 4.79
C ASP A 423 -19.22 -15.57 4.55
N LEU A 424 -19.60 -15.35 3.28
CA LEU A 424 -20.45 -14.26 2.82
C LEU A 424 -21.94 -14.55 3.10
N ASP A 425 -22.35 -15.81 3.20
CA ASP A 425 -23.74 -16.19 3.48
C ASP A 425 -24.19 -15.74 4.89
N GLY A 426 -23.24 -15.49 5.80
CA GLY A 426 -23.48 -14.90 7.12
C GLY A 426 -23.84 -13.41 7.14
N ILE A 427 -23.84 -12.70 5.99
CA ILE A 427 -24.13 -11.25 5.92
C ILE A 427 -25.51 -10.86 6.50
N PRO A 428 -26.63 -11.59 6.25
CA PRO A 428 -27.93 -11.25 6.83
C PRO A 428 -27.94 -11.31 8.36
N ALA A 429 -27.33 -12.34 8.95
CA ALA A 429 -27.19 -12.47 10.40
C ALA A 429 -26.30 -11.36 11.00
N ALA A 430 -25.19 -11.03 10.35
CA ALA A 430 -24.33 -9.92 10.75
C ALA A 430 -25.07 -8.56 10.72
N ARG A 431 -25.94 -8.33 9.71
CA ARG A 431 -26.80 -7.13 9.65
C ARG A 431 -27.77 -7.06 10.83
N GLN A 432 -28.40 -8.18 11.23
CA GLN A 432 -29.26 -8.22 12.42
C GLN A 432 -28.46 -7.94 13.71
N TYR A 433 -27.28 -8.52 13.85
CA TYR A 433 -26.40 -8.27 15.00
C TYR A 433 -25.95 -6.80 15.10
N ILE A 434 -25.61 -6.17 13.97
CA ILE A 434 -25.30 -4.73 13.92
C ILE A 434 -26.51 -3.87 14.31
N ARG A 435 -27.75 -4.24 13.90
CA ARG A 435 -28.97 -3.56 14.37
C ARG A 435 -29.11 -3.67 15.89
N LYS A 436 -28.93 -4.85 16.48
CA LYS A 436 -28.94 -5.07 17.93
C LYS A 436 -27.88 -4.22 18.65
N LEU A 437 -26.65 -4.16 18.13
CA LEU A 437 -25.58 -3.31 18.68
C LEU A 437 -25.90 -1.81 18.57
N LYS A 438 -26.54 -1.36 17.49
CA LYS A 438 -27.02 0.03 17.37
C LYS A 438 -28.07 0.36 18.43
N THR A 439 -29.03 -0.53 18.68
CA THR A 439 -30.02 -0.37 19.75
C THR A 439 -29.36 -0.29 21.13
N ILE A 440 -28.42 -1.19 21.44
CA ILE A 440 -27.66 -1.17 22.71
C ILE A 440 -26.87 0.13 22.86
N ASN A 441 -26.16 0.59 21.82
CA ASN A 441 -25.41 1.83 21.84
C ASN A 441 -26.31 3.07 22.01
N CYS A 442 -27.50 3.07 21.41
CA CYS A 442 -28.49 4.13 21.59
C CYS A 442 -29.01 4.16 23.03
N ALA A 443 -29.34 3.01 23.60
CA ALA A 443 -29.75 2.88 25.00
C ALA A 443 -28.65 3.37 25.97
N LEU A 444 -27.40 2.92 25.79
CA LEU A 444 -26.27 3.35 26.61
C LEU A 444 -26.03 4.87 26.54
N LYS A 445 -26.16 5.49 25.35
CA LYS A 445 -26.08 6.94 25.20
C LYS A 445 -27.22 7.68 25.89
N ALA A 446 -28.44 7.15 25.82
CA ALA A 446 -29.60 7.72 26.53
C ALA A 446 -29.41 7.61 28.05
N THR A 447 -28.97 6.47 28.57
CA THR A 447 -28.64 6.29 30.00
C THR A 447 -27.52 7.23 30.45
N LEU A 448 -26.46 7.41 29.65
CA LEU A 448 -25.39 8.35 29.96
C LEU A 448 -25.88 9.80 29.97
N LEU A 449 -26.74 10.20 29.02
CA LEU A 449 -27.38 11.52 29.01
C LEU A 449 -28.24 11.73 30.26
N VAL A 450 -29.03 10.74 30.67
CA VAL A 450 -29.81 10.79 31.91
C VAL A 450 -28.90 10.93 33.13
N ILE A 451 -27.79 10.17 33.22
CA ILE A 451 -26.83 10.31 34.33
C ILE A 451 -26.19 11.70 34.35
N ILE A 452 -25.74 12.22 33.21
CA ILE A 452 -25.17 13.58 33.10
C ILE A 452 -26.21 14.63 33.52
N TRP A 453 -27.45 14.49 33.08
CA TRP A 453 -28.56 15.39 33.43
C TRP A 453 -28.91 15.32 34.92
N LEU A 454 -28.95 14.13 35.53
CA LEU A 454 -29.16 13.95 36.97
C LEU A 454 -28.02 14.56 37.80
N VAL A 455 -26.76 14.37 37.40
CA VAL A 455 -25.59 14.99 38.06
C VAL A 455 -25.59 16.51 37.89
N PHE A 456 -25.97 17.02 36.71
CA PHE A 456 -26.12 18.45 36.46
C PHE A 456 -27.22 19.06 37.33
N ILE A 457 -28.37 18.42 37.44
CA ILE A 457 -29.46 18.83 38.34
C ILE A 457 -29.00 18.84 39.79
N ALA A 458 -28.40 17.75 40.26
CA ALA A 458 -27.95 17.60 41.65
C ALA A 458 -26.84 18.59 42.06
N ARG A 459 -26.13 19.18 41.08
CA ARG A 459 -25.09 20.22 41.32
C ARG A 459 -25.52 21.63 40.93
N SER A 460 -26.68 21.81 40.31
CA SER A 460 -27.18 23.12 39.87
C SER A 460 -28.21 23.68 40.86
N GLN A 461 -27.82 24.74 41.59
CA GLN A 461 -28.74 25.49 42.45
C GLN A 461 -29.94 26.05 41.66
N MET A 462 -29.75 26.35 40.38
CA MET A 462 -30.81 26.83 39.48
C MET A 462 -31.81 25.71 39.14
N ALA A 463 -31.32 24.49 38.90
CA ALA A 463 -32.18 23.33 38.68
C ALA A 463 -32.95 22.93 39.95
N HIS A 464 -32.32 23.01 41.12
CA HIS A 464 -33.00 22.83 42.40
C HIS A 464 -34.14 23.84 42.61
N LYS A 465 -33.92 25.13 42.33
CA LYS A 465 -34.97 26.17 42.39
C LYS A 465 -36.12 25.90 41.40
N PHE A 466 -35.79 25.46 40.18
CA PHE A 466 -36.79 25.12 39.16
C PHE A 466 -37.63 23.89 39.55
N LEU A 467 -37.00 22.83 40.09
CA LEU A 467 -37.71 21.65 40.59
C LEU A 467 -38.56 21.95 41.82
N SER A 468 -38.12 22.83 42.73
CA SER A 468 -38.96 23.27 43.85
C SER A 468 -40.17 24.09 43.38
N TYR A 469 -40.02 24.92 42.34
CA TYR A 469 -41.11 25.68 41.76
C TYR A 469 -42.15 24.76 41.10
N ILE A 470 -41.70 23.75 40.34
CA ILE A 470 -42.59 22.73 39.77
C ILE A 470 -43.33 21.96 40.88
N ARG A 471 -42.63 21.51 41.92
CA ARG A 471 -43.29 20.83 43.07
C ARG A 471 -44.34 21.70 43.74
N ALA A 472 -44.01 22.97 44.04
CA ALA A 472 -44.95 23.93 44.63
C ALA A 472 -46.18 24.18 43.74
N SER A 473 -45.99 24.26 42.41
CA SER A 473 -47.10 24.38 41.45
C SER A 473 -47.95 23.11 41.34
N SER A 474 -47.37 21.92 41.55
CA SER A 474 -48.12 20.65 41.52
C SER A 474 -48.94 20.39 42.79
N THR A 475 -48.54 20.98 43.92
CA THR A 475 -49.34 21.04 45.16
C THR A 475 -50.40 22.14 45.13
N LEU A 476 -50.44 22.96 44.08
CA LEU A 476 -51.46 23.99 43.83
C LEU A 476 -52.35 23.57 42.65
N ARG A 477 -53.07 22.47 42.83
CA ARG A 477 -54.36 22.24 42.16
C ARG A 477 -55.46 22.26 43.23
N PRO A 478 -56.59 22.92 42.98
CA PRO A 478 -57.68 23.06 43.94
C PRO A 478 -58.37 21.72 44.24
#